data_AF-A0A841BIN6-F1
#
_entry.id   AF-A0A841BIN6-F1
#
_cell.length_a   1.000
_cell.length_b   1.000
_cell.length_c   1.000
_cell.angle_alpha   90.00
_cell.angle_beta   90.00
_cell.angle_gamma   90.00
#
_symmetry.space_group_name_H-M   'P 1'
#
loop_
_entity.id
_entity.type
_entity.pdbx_description
1 polymer ?
#
loop_
_entity_poly.entity_id
_entity_poly.type
_entity_poly.pdbx_seq_one_letter_code
_entity_poly.pdbx_strand_id
1 'polypeptide(L)'
;MNPVIVEIGAIGASVALYAAVYAAMRVATRPRGISPAPAGQELGPEPPAIASLLGTGWEVTEDAAEATLLDLAARKYFELRQPDNDPRHTTIHLTGTQPTGLNAYELRIYKRVAGLAVDGVVPLTALTFRNEAAARTWWKHLRQEVVAESRARGLSQRRFGPAAIVLLVVVAGIAAAGIAFGTGHFLLRTPDHGGRDNDLGATLGVALVSFALLAGYAGRNIGERDTAAGRAAASRWLGVREWLRGHEVFAELPPAAVVVWDRYLGYGAALGATRTASAVIDMGMGNRKLVWSSFGGTWHRVRVRYPSARGHAGLSVPKLLLRAIVLGAVGTVLVKFWHPVVSAISETGSVSTSAAGPYLGVISWAGPVVGAGLLLLGAYTLVRTLADVALTRTITGQVLWIQSWRTEQRGDQNHRYSVTVTYYLAVDDGSGDHTVAWGMPAAISSRCGTGDTVRITARPWSRRATDITLLEKATAGHRGEASGESENVVAAAVNRGTDAAGHALGTAALSGALLAADEIAQALNVATGVRGLRIPGPGAMVQFTTADRRPVLMLHAAEGMVGALLWKTNGRGTPLPGIGNAAFIVDDRAVARVGDTTVMLTLLKDARTADDQLPGLLRLAVSRVAR
;
A
#
# COMPACT_ATOMS: atom_id res chain seq x y z
N MET A 1 21.39 -38.98 -42.40
CA MET A 1 20.46 -38.35 -41.43
C MET A 1 19.77 -37.20 -42.13
N ASN A 2 18.46 -37.01 -41.97
CA ASN A 2 17.76 -35.91 -42.65
C ASN A 2 18.32 -34.56 -42.15
N PRO A 3 18.81 -33.67 -43.03
CA PRO A 3 19.44 -32.40 -42.62
C PRO A 3 18.50 -31.53 -41.77
N VAL A 4 17.19 -31.59 -42.01
CA VAL A 4 16.17 -30.89 -41.21
C VAL A 4 16.16 -31.36 -39.75
N ILE A 5 16.42 -32.65 -39.51
CA ILE A 5 16.51 -33.20 -38.14
C ILE A 5 17.75 -32.67 -37.42
N VAL A 6 18.87 -32.47 -38.15
CA VAL A 6 20.10 -31.89 -37.58
C VAL A 6 19.88 -30.42 -37.22
N GLU A 7 19.24 -29.65 -38.09
CA GLU A 7 18.98 -28.21 -37.92
C GLU A 7 18.04 -27.95 -36.74
N ILE A 8 16.88 -28.61 -36.72
CA ILE A 8 15.89 -28.50 -35.63
C ILE A 8 16.46 -29.09 -34.33
N GLY A 9 17.21 -30.20 -34.44
CA GLY A 9 17.88 -30.83 -33.30
C GLY A 9 18.90 -29.91 -32.64
N ALA A 10 19.72 -29.20 -33.42
CA ALA A 10 20.72 -28.26 -32.90
C ALA A 10 20.07 -27.06 -32.20
N ILE A 11 19.06 -26.44 -32.81
CA ILE A 11 18.32 -25.32 -32.21
C ILE A 11 17.61 -25.77 -30.93
N GLY A 12 16.89 -26.90 -31.00
CA GLY A 12 16.15 -27.48 -29.87
C GLY A 12 17.07 -27.85 -28.71
N ALA A 13 18.19 -28.51 -28.98
CA ALA A 13 19.18 -28.90 -27.97
C ALA A 13 19.81 -27.67 -27.30
N SER A 14 20.14 -26.62 -28.05
CA SER A 14 20.68 -25.37 -27.51
C SER A 14 19.72 -24.68 -26.54
N VAL A 15 18.45 -24.55 -26.93
CA VAL A 15 17.42 -23.94 -26.05
C VAL A 15 17.16 -24.81 -24.83
N ALA A 16 17.08 -26.14 -25.02
CA ALA A 16 16.90 -27.08 -23.93
C ALA A 16 18.06 -27.05 -22.93
N LEU A 17 19.32 -26.97 -23.41
CA LEU A 17 20.51 -26.85 -22.58
C LEU A 17 20.45 -25.59 -21.71
N TYR A 18 20.19 -24.42 -22.33
CA TYR A 18 20.08 -23.17 -21.57
C TYR A 18 18.95 -23.25 -20.54
N ALA A 19 17.77 -23.73 -20.94
CA ALA A 19 16.63 -23.88 -20.05
C ALA A 19 16.91 -24.85 -18.89
N ALA A 20 17.60 -25.96 -19.15
CA ALA A 20 17.98 -26.96 -18.14
C ALA A 20 18.97 -26.39 -17.13
N VAL A 21 20.03 -25.70 -17.59
CA VAL A 21 21.01 -25.04 -16.70
C VAL A 21 20.32 -23.97 -15.87
N TYR A 22 19.49 -23.12 -16.49
CA TYR A 22 18.73 -22.09 -15.80
C TYR A 22 17.78 -22.70 -14.74
N ALA A 23 17.06 -23.77 -15.08
CA ALA A 23 16.17 -24.47 -14.16
C ALA A 23 16.94 -25.12 -13.00
N ALA A 24 18.05 -25.81 -13.28
CA ALA A 24 18.92 -26.41 -12.27
C ALA A 24 19.45 -25.35 -11.30
N MET A 25 19.91 -24.21 -11.81
CA MET A 25 20.35 -23.09 -10.98
C MET A 25 19.20 -22.50 -10.15
N ARG A 26 18.00 -22.37 -10.74
CA ARG A 26 16.81 -21.91 -10.00
C ARG A 26 16.45 -22.86 -8.86
N VAL A 27 16.62 -24.17 -9.03
CA VAL A 27 16.41 -25.19 -7.99
C VAL A 27 17.51 -25.13 -6.92
N ALA A 28 18.78 -25.08 -7.33
CA ALA A 28 19.92 -25.04 -6.41
C ALA A 28 19.97 -23.75 -5.56
N THR A 29 19.42 -22.65 -6.07
CA THR A 29 19.36 -21.35 -5.40
C THR A 29 17.99 -21.06 -4.78
N ARG A 30 17.15 -22.07 -4.58
CA ARG A 30 15.89 -21.90 -3.84
C ARG A 30 16.20 -21.51 -2.39
N PRO A 31 15.51 -20.50 -1.84
CA PRO A 31 15.62 -20.21 -0.42
C PRO A 31 15.21 -21.42 0.41
N ARG A 32 15.94 -21.67 1.49
CA ARG A 32 15.65 -22.80 2.39
C ARG A 32 14.43 -22.49 3.24
N GLY A 33 13.61 -23.51 3.52
CA GLY A 33 12.58 -23.41 4.55
C GLY A 33 13.21 -23.13 5.91
N ILE A 34 12.59 -22.26 6.70
CA ILE A 34 13.06 -21.87 8.03
C ILE A 34 12.07 -22.33 9.07
N SER A 35 12.58 -23.05 10.07
CA SER A 35 11.83 -23.39 11.27
C SER A 35 11.84 -22.21 12.25
N PRO A 36 10.69 -21.82 12.82
CA PRO A 36 10.63 -20.80 13.87
C PRO A 36 11.50 -21.18 15.07
N ALA A 37 12.15 -20.19 15.68
CA ALA A 37 12.67 -20.32 17.02
C ALA A 37 11.50 -20.44 18.03
N PRO A 38 11.74 -20.90 19.28
CA PRO A 38 10.72 -20.88 20.32
C PRO A 38 10.06 -19.50 20.44
N ALA A 39 8.76 -19.48 20.70
CA ALA A 39 8.01 -18.24 20.82
C ALA A 39 8.62 -17.33 21.90
N GLY A 40 8.95 -16.09 21.52
CA GLY A 40 9.62 -15.14 22.40
C GLY A 40 9.30 -13.70 22.04
N GLN A 41 9.32 -12.83 23.05
CA GLN A 41 8.99 -11.40 22.90
C GLN A 41 10.19 -10.53 22.50
N GLU A 42 11.40 -11.09 22.43
CA GLU A 42 12.61 -10.33 22.18
C GLU A 42 12.68 -9.86 20.71
N LEU A 43 12.60 -8.55 20.52
CA LEU A 43 12.76 -7.92 19.21
C LEU A 43 14.24 -7.94 18.80
N GLY A 44 14.50 -8.37 17.57
CA GLY A 44 15.84 -8.33 16.98
C GLY A 44 16.31 -6.91 16.63
N PRO A 45 17.60 -6.74 16.28
CA PRO A 45 18.18 -5.46 15.87
C PRO A 45 17.78 -5.03 14.45
N GLU A 46 17.17 -5.91 13.66
CA GLU A 46 16.75 -5.62 12.30
C GLU A 46 15.50 -4.72 12.26
N PRO A 47 15.46 -3.64 11.46
CA PRO A 47 14.27 -2.81 11.30
C PRO A 47 13.05 -3.60 10.77
N PRO A 48 11.82 -3.11 10.98
CA PRO A 48 10.61 -3.84 10.61
C PRO A 48 10.49 -4.22 9.13
N ALA A 49 10.92 -3.38 8.19
CA ALA A 49 10.95 -3.76 6.76
C ALA A 49 11.87 -4.97 6.48
N ILE A 50 12.97 -5.07 7.23
CA ILE A 50 13.92 -6.19 7.11
C ILE A 50 13.34 -7.42 7.81
N ALA A 51 12.71 -7.25 8.98
CA ALA A 51 11.97 -8.33 9.64
C ALA A 51 10.86 -8.90 8.74
N SER A 52 10.15 -8.03 8.01
CA SER A 52 9.13 -8.41 7.02
C SER A 52 9.75 -9.24 5.90
N LEU A 53 10.79 -8.73 5.24
CA LEU A 53 11.54 -9.47 4.21
C LEU A 53 11.97 -10.86 4.70
N LEU A 54 12.45 -10.97 5.94
CA LEU A 54 12.90 -12.24 6.51
C LEU A 54 11.73 -13.18 6.84
N GLY A 55 10.61 -12.64 7.37
CA GLY A 55 9.42 -13.39 7.76
C GLY A 55 8.56 -13.89 6.60
N THR A 56 8.67 -13.27 5.42
CA THR A 56 7.95 -13.62 4.18
C THR A 56 8.79 -14.47 3.22
N GLY A 57 9.98 -14.91 3.63
CA GLY A 57 10.84 -15.74 2.79
C GLY A 57 11.56 -14.94 1.71
N TRP A 58 12.23 -13.86 2.11
CA TRP A 58 13.07 -13.00 1.27
C TRP A 58 12.32 -12.27 0.15
N GLU A 59 11.04 -11.99 0.39
CA GLU A 59 10.20 -11.20 -0.51
C GLU A 59 9.75 -9.89 0.14
N VAL A 60 9.93 -8.76 -0.56
CA VAL A 60 9.40 -7.48 -0.09
C VAL A 60 7.93 -7.37 -0.48
N THR A 61 7.06 -7.48 0.52
CA THR A 61 5.60 -7.33 0.42
C THR A 61 5.15 -5.93 0.87
N GLU A 62 3.85 -5.69 0.86
CA GLU A 62 3.25 -4.43 1.32
C GLU A 62 3.50 -4.19 2.81
N ASP A 63 3.54 -5.27 3.59
CA ASP A 63 3.85 -5.29 5.03
C ASP A 63 5.13 -4.52 5.37
N ALA A 64 6.14 -4.51 4.49
CA ALA A 64 7.39 -3.79 4.72
C ALA A 64 7.18 -2.27 4.78
N ALA A 65 6.27 -1.73 3.97
CA ALA A 65 5.91 -0.31 3.98
C ALA A 65 5.05 0.03 5.20
N GLU A 66 4.04 -0.81 5.49
CA GLU A 66 3.14 -0.63 6.63
C GLU A 66 3.91 -0.67 7.97
N ALA A 67 4.74 -1.69 8.14
CA ALA A 67 5.57 -1.88 9.32
C ALA A 67 6.52 -0.71 9.56
N THR A 68 7.09 -0.18 8.48
CA THR A 68 7.97 0.99 8.55
C THR A 68 7.20 2.25 8.91
N LEU A 69 5.99 2.45 8.38
CA LEU A 69 5.15 3.59 8.78
C LEU A 69 4.84 3.54 10.29
N LEU A 70 4.45 2.36 10.79
CA LEU A 70 4.15 2.15 12.21
C LEU A 70 5.37 2.35 13.08
N ASP A 71 6.54 1.88 12.67
CA ASP A 71 7.78 2.09 13.44
C ASP A 71 8.27 3.54 13.38
N LEU A 72 8.02 4.28 12.30
CA LEU A 72 8.24 5.73 12.27
C LEU A 72 7.30 6.47 13.25
N ALA A 73 6.06 5.99 13.41
CA ALA A 73 5.13 6.51 14.42
C ALA A 73 5.56 6.15 15.86
N ALA A 74 6.05 4.93 16.07
CA ALA A 74 6.66 4.50 17.33
C ALA A 74 7.86 5.42 17.72
N ARG A 75 8.73 5.71 16.75
CA ARG A 75 9.86 6.65 16.88
C ARG A 75 9.46 8.15 16.92
N LYS A 76 8.16 8.46 16.98
CA LYS A 76 7.60 9.82 17.11
C LYS A 76 7.88 10.78 15.95
N TYR A 77 8.16 10.27 14.74
CA TYR A 77 8.11 11.09 13.53
C TYR A 77 6.66 11.41 13.11
N PHE A 78 5.73 10.53 13.49
CA PHE A 78 4.29 10.69 13.29
C PHE A 78 3.52 10.40 14.57
N GLU A 79 2.35 11.00 14.68
CA GLU A 79 1.32 10.60 15.64
C GLU A 79 0.10 10.06 14.89
N LEU A 80 -0.32 8.84 15.20
CA LEU A 80 -1.52 8.24 14.63
C LEU A 80 -2.70 8.48 15.55
N ARG A 81 -3.68 9.27 15.09
CA ARG A 81 -4.90 9.60 15.84
C ARG A 81 -6.11 8.95 15.20
N GLN A 82 -6.87 8.19 16.00
CA GLN A 82 -8.13 7.60 15.59
C GLN A 82 -9.28 8.36 16.27
N PRO A 83 -10.07 9.16 15.53
CA PRO A 83 -11.08 10.03 16.11
C PRO A 83 -12.34 9.28 16.58
N ASP A 84 -12.61 8.10 16.02
CA ASP A 84 -13.78 7.27 16.33
C ASP A 84 -13.43 5.78 16.38
N ASN A 85 -14.42 4.89 16.46
CA ASN A 85 -14.19 3.45 16.52
C ASN A 85 -13.87 2.81 15.16
N ASP A 86 -13.91 3.52 14.03
CA ASP A 86 -13.53 2.99 12.72
C ASP A 86 -12.04 3.24 12.44
N PRO A 87 -11.20 2.19 12.38
CA PRO A 87 -9.78 2.34 12.08
C PRO A 87 -9.50 3.07 10.77
N ARG A 88 -10.42 3.06 9.79
CA ARG A 88 -10.27 3.75 8.49
C ARG A 88 -10.26 5.27 8.57
N HIS A 89 -10.69 5.82 9.70
CA HIS A 89 -10.66 7.27 9.96
C HIS A 89 -9.38 7.70 10.71
N THR A 90 -8.42 6.79 10.88
CA THR A 90 -7.11 7.15 11.42
C THR A 90 -6.44 8.22 10.56
N THR A 91 -5.90 9.23 11.24
CA THR A 91 -5.14 10.34 10.64
C THR A 91 -3.71 10.31 11.16
N ILE A 92 -2.78 10.68 10.30
CA ILE A 92 -1.35 10.81 10.57
C ILE A 92 -1.06 12.29 10.78
N HIS A 93 -0.47 12.63 11.92
CA HIS A 93 -0.07 13.99 12.29
C HIS A 93 1.45 14.06 12.28
N LEU A 94 2.00 14.99 11.52
CA LEU A 94 3.44 15.29 11.55
C LEU A 94 3.77 15.94 12.89
N THR A 95 4.79 15.42 13.59
CA THR A 95 5.22 15.97 14.89
C THR A 95 6.16 17.16 14.75
N GLY A 96 6.65 17.43 13.54
CA GLY A 96 7.69 18.45 13.28
C GLY A 96 9.10 17.99 13.62
N THR A 97 9.28 16.77 14.14
CA THR A 97 10.60 16.19 14.42
C THR A 97 11.37 15.96 13.12
N GLN A 98 12.61 16.46 13.04
CA GLN A 98 13.43 16.25 11.85
C GLN A 98 13.85 14.79 11.69
N PRO A 99 13.75 14.20 10.48
CA PRO A 99 14.13 12.82 10.22
C PRO A 99 15.65 12.65 10.21
N THR A 100 16.23 12.36 11.38
CA THR A 100 17.66 12.00 11.51
C THR A 100 17.82 10.48 11.61
N GLY A 101 18.91 9.94 11.04
CA GLY A 101 19.24 8.51 11.17
C GLY A 101 18.28 7.54 10.45
N LEU A 102 17.48 8.02 9.49
CA LEU A 102 16.60 7.16 8.69
C LEU A 102 17.33 6.48 7.54
N ASN A 103 17.04 5.20 7.33
CA ASN A 103 17.43 4.45 6.14
C ASN A 103 16.72 4.99 4.89
N ALA A 104 17.22 4.65 3.70
CA ALA A 104 16.66 5.15 2.43
C ALA A 104 15.15 4.86 2.27
N TYR A 105 14.71 3.64 2.60
CA TYR A 105 13.29 3.25 2.53
C TYR A 105 12.44 3.90 3.63
N GLU A 106 12.98 4.11 4.84
CA GLU A 106 12.31 4.84 5.92
C GLU A 106 12.09 6.30 5.52
N LEU A 107 13.11 6.94 4.97
CA LEU A 107 13.04 8.30 4.45
C LEU A 107 12.05 8.41 3.28
N ARG A 108 11.96 7.39 2.43
CA ARG A 108 10.99 7.33 1.32
C ARG A 108 9.55 7.35 1.84
N ILE A 109 9.25 6.57 2.87
CA ILE A 109 7.92 6.54 3.50
C ILE A 109 7.66 7.87 4.20
N TYR A 110 8.66 8.41 4.91
CA TYR A 110 8.53 9.72 5.53
C TYR A 110 8.22 10.83 4.52
N LYS A 111 8.96 10.89 3.41
CA LYS A 111 8.73 11.87 2.35
C LYS A 111 7.37 11.72 1.68
N ARG A 112 6.83 10.49 1.57
CA ARG A 112 5.48 10.26 1.02
C ARG A 112 4.41 10.84 1.96
N VAL A 113 4.50 10.57 3.26
CA VAL A 113 3.58 11.13 4.26
C VAL A 113 3.70 12.66 4.28
N ALA A 114 4.92 13.19 4.47
CA ALA A 114 5.16 14.61 4.56
C ALA A 114 4.74 15.37 3.29
N GLY A 115 4.96 14.79 2.11
CA GLY A 115 4.57 15.41 0.84
C GLY A 115 3.07 15.42 0.57
N LEU A 116 2.30 14.59 1.26
CA LEU A 116 0.83 14.58 1.20
C LEU A 116 0.21 15.42 2.32
N ALA A 117 0.97 15.86 3.32
CA ALA A 117 0.42 16.58 4.47
C ALA A 117 -0.18 17.93 4.07
N VAL A 118 -1.38 18.20 4.58
CA VAL A 118 -2.04 19.51 4.54
C VAL A 118 -2.26 19.93 5.98
N ASP A 119 -1.71 21.08 6.35
CA ASP A 119 -1.63 21.56 7.74
C ASP A 119 -1.07 20.51 8.72
N GLY A 120 -0.10 19.71 8.26
CA GLY A 120 0.56 18.67 9.05
C GLY A 120 -0.25 17.37 9.20
N VAL A 121 -1.40 17.24 8.55
CA VAL A 121 -2.30 16.08 8.69
C VAL A 121 -2.49 15.33 7.36
N VAL A 122 -2.51 13.99 7.44
CA VAL A 122 -2.81 13.09 6.32
C VAL A 122 -3.76 11.98 6.78
N PRO A 123 -4.94 11.80 6.16
CA PRO A 123 -5.76 10.61 6.40
C PRO A 123 -5.01 9.35 5.95
N LEU A 124 -5.05 8.28 6.75
CA LEU A 124 -4.28 7.06 6.46
C LEU A 124 -4.60 6.46 5.08
N THR A 125 -5.87 6.52 4.69
CA THR A 125 -6.36 6.03 3.39
C THR A 125 -6.03 6.98 2.22
N ALA A 126 -5.48 8.16 2.47
CA ALA A 126 -4.98 9.08 1.45
C ALA A 126 -3.56 8.74 0.98
N LEU A 127 -2.87 7.78 1.62
CA LEU A 127 -1.52 7.35 1.21
C LEU A 127 -1.50 6.61 -0.14
N THR A 128 -2.63 6.00 -0.51
CA THR A 128 -2.81 5.28 -1.78
C THR A 128 -2.43 6.11 -3.01
N PHE A 129 -1.91 5.44 -4.03
CA PHE A 129 -1.52 6.05 -5.29
C PHE A 129 -2.72 6.26 -6.22
N ARG A 130 -2.69 7.35 -6.98
CA ARG A 130 -3.71 7.67 -7.98
C ARG A 130 -3.26 7.34 -9.40
N ASN A 131 -1.98 6.99 -9.57
CA ASN A 131 -1.35 6.61 -10.82
C ASN A 131 -0.59 5.27 -10.69
N GLU A 132 -0.86 4.35 -11.61
CA GLU A 132 -0.26 3.01 -11.61
C GLU A 132 1.23 2.99 -11.95
N ALA A 133 1.71 3.89 -12.82
CA ALA A 133 3.13 3.99 -13.15
C ALA A 133 3.93 4.51 -11.94
N ALA A 134 3.35 5.46 -11.20
CA ALA A 134 3.89 5.97 -9.95
C ALA A 134 4.03 4.88 -8.90
N ALA A 135 2.93 4.17 -8.63
CA ALA A 135 2.89 3.09 -7.66
C ALA A 135 3.97 2.05 -7.98
N ARG A 136 4.04 1.59 -9.24
CA ARG A 136 5.05 0.62 -9.69
C ARG A 136 6.48 1.12 -9.51
N THR A 137 6.73 2.40 -9.80
CA THR A 137 8.07 3.01 -9.68
C THR A 137 8.47 3.15 -8.21
N TRP A 138 7.56 3.65 -7.38
CA TRP A 138 7.77 3.77 -5.95
C TRP A 138 8.02 2.40 -5.29
N TRP A 139 7.20 1.40 -5.60
CA TRP A 139 7.37 0.02 -5.12
C TRP A 139 8.68 -0.61 -5.59
N LYS A 140 9.09 -0.35 -6.84
CA LYS A 140 10.38 -0.80 -7.36
C LYS A 140 11.54 -0.24 -6.51
N HIS A 141 11.52 1.06 -6.21
CA HIS A 141 12.57 1.68 -5.41
C HIS A 141 12.55 1.24 -3.95
N LEU A 142 11.37 1.17 -3.32
CA LEU A 142 11.24 0.65 -1.95
C LEU A 142 11.85 -0.76 -1.85
N ARG A 143 11.49 -1.65 -2.78
CA ARG A 143 12.04 -3.01 -2.84
C ARG A 143 13.57 -2.99 -2.99
N GLN A 144 14.10 -2.15 -3.87
CA GLN A 144 15.54 -2.03 -4.08
C GLN A 144 16.26 -1.55 -2.81
N GLU A 145 15.71 -0.56 -2.11
CA GLU A 145 16.29 0.01 -0.89
C GLU A 145 16.27 -0.98 0.28
N VAL A 146 15.16 -1.69 0.49
CA VAL A 146 15.04 -2.73 1.53
C VAL A 146 16.00 -3.89 1.26
N VAL A 147 16.09 -4.34 0.00
CA VAL A 147 17.05 -5.40 -0.39
C VAL A 147 18.50 -4.93 -0.25
N ALA A 148 18.81 -3.69 -0.63
CA ALA A 148 20.15 -3.14 -0.50
C ALA A 148 20.60 -3.12 0.98
N GLU A 149 19.74 -2.65 1.88
CA GLU A 149 20.00 -2.64 3.32
C GLU A 149 20.16 -4.08 3.87
N SER A 150 19.28 -5.00 3.49
CA SER A 150 19.36 -6.40 3.93
C SER A 150 20.68 -7.07 3.51
N ARG A 151 21.14 -6.79 2.28
CA ARG A 151 22.44 -7.28 1.78
C ARG A 151 23.62 -6.61 2.48
N ALA A 152 23.55 -5.30 2.72
CA ALA A 152 24.60 -4.57 3.45
C ALA A 152 24.80 -5.13 4.87
N ARG A 153 23.72 -5.60 5.51
CA ARG A 153 23.75 -6.31 6.79
C ARG A 153 24.15 -7.78 6.70
N GLY A 154 24.42 -8.30 5.49
CA GLY A 154 24.77 -9.70 5.26
C GLY A 154 23.63 -10.69 5.53
N LEU A 155 22.37 -10.24 5.56
CA LEU A 155 21.19 -11.06 5.89
C LEU A 155 20.57 -11.73 4.65
N SER A 156 20.76 -11.13 3.47
CA SER A 156 20.31 -11.70 2.21
C SER A 156 21.41 -11.60 1.15
N GLN A 157 21.24 -12.37 0.09
CA GLN A 157 22.12 -12.34 -1.07
C GLN A 157 21.34 -12.63 -2.35
N ARG A 158 21.91 -12.26 -3.50
CA ARG A 158 21.28 -12.54 -4.81
C ARG A 158 21.08 -14.05 -4.97
N ARG A 159 19.94 -14.44 -5.57
CA ARG A 159 19.78 -15.84 -6.02
C ARG A 159 20.85 -16.22 -7.02
N PHE A 160 21.01 -15.42 -8.07
CA PHE A 160 22.11 -15.57 -9.03
C PHE A 160 23.21 -14.57 -8.68
N GLY A 161 24.29 -15.10 -8.09
CA GLY A 161 25.52 -14.34 -7.89
C GLY A 161 26.29 -14.10 -9.19
N PRO A 162 27.41 -13.36 -9.16
CA PRO A 162 28.20 -13.07 -10.35
C PRO A 162 28.64 -14.32 -11.11
N ALA A 163 29.13 -15.35 -10.42
CA ALA A 163 29.54 -16.62 -11.04
C ALA A 163 28.39 -17.34 -11.77
N ALA A 164 27.19 -17.32 -11.17
CA ALA A 164 25.98 -17.86 -11.78
C ALA A 164 25.62 -17.11 -13.07
N ILE A 165 25.69 -15.78 -13.04
CA ILE A 165 25.42 -14.95 -14.22
C ILE A 165 26.46 -15.23 -15.31
N VAL A 166 27.76 -15.29 -14.97
CA VAL A 166 28.83 -15.62 -15.92
C VAL A 166 28.59 -16.99 -16.55
N LEU A 167 28.24 -18.00 -15.76
CA LEU A 167 27.92 -19.33 -16.29
C LEU A 167 26.75 -19.27 -17.27
N LEU A 168 25.66 -18.57 -16.94
CA LEU A 168 24.50 -18.44 -17.84
C LEU A 168 24.83 -17.65 -19.11
N VAL A 169 25.73 -16.66 -19.04
CA VAL A 169 26.22 -15.92 -20.21
C VAL A 169 27.08 -16.82 -21.10
N VAL A 170 27.95 -17.65 -20.53
CA VAL A 170 28.75 -18.63 -21.29
C VAL A 170 27.82 -19.65 -21.96
N VAL A 171 26.85 -20.20 -21.23
CA VAL A 171 25.87 -21.14 -21.78
C VAL A 171 24.97 -20.48 -22.83
N ALA A 172 24.62 -19.19 -22.68
CA ALA A 172 23.94 -18.42 -23.72
C ALA A 172 24.78 -18.32 -25.00
N GLY A 173 26.10 -18.13 -24.87
CA GLY A 173 27.03 -18.13 -26.01
C GLY A 173 27.08 -19.47 -26.74
N ILE A 174 27.17 -20.57 -25.98
CA ILE A 174 27.13 -21.94 -26.54
C ILE A 174 25.79 -22.21 -27.24
N ALA A 175 24.68 -21.85 -26.59
CA ALA A 175 23.34 -22.01 -27.15
C ALA A 175 23.17 -21.19 -28.44
N ALA A 176 23.60 -19.93 -28.43
CA ALA A 176 23.57 -19.05 -29.60
C ALA A 176 24.42 -19.60 -30.76
N ALA A 177 25.59 -20.17 -30.48
CA ALA A 177 26.42 -20.82 -31.49
C ALA A 177 25.72 -22.06 -32.11
N GLY A 178 25.04 -22.88 -31.31
CA GLY A 178 24.25 -24.02 -31.83
C GLY A 178 23.01 -23.59 -32.63
N ILE A 179 22.35 -22.49 -32.23
CA ILE A 179 21.25 -21.89 -33.01
C ILE A 179 21.76 -21.35 -34.35
N ALA A 180 22.90 -20.66 -34.32
CA ALA A 180 23.56 -20.13 -35.51
C ALA A 180 24.00 -21.26 -36.45
N PHE A 181 24.53 -22.37 -35.92
CA PHE A 181 24.88 -23.55 -36.72
C PHE A 181 23.65 -24.14 -37.41
N GLY A 182 22.55 -24.37 -36.68
CA GLY A 182 21.32 -24.90 -37.27
C GLY A 182 20.73 -23.97 -38.34
N THR A 183 20.73 -22.66 -38.08
CA THR A 183 20.21 -21.65 -39.01
C THR A 183 21.11 -21.50 -40.24
N GLY A 184 22.42 -21.39 -40.04
CA GLY A 184 23.40 -21.25 -41.12
C GLY A 184 23.48 -22.50 -42.00
N HIS A 185 23.40 -23.70 -41.41
CA HIS A 185 23.32 -24.95 -42.17
C HIS A 185 22.08 -25.00 -43.07
N PHE A 186 20.93 -24.55 -42.56
CA PHE A 186 19.70 -24.43 -43.35
C PHE A 186 19.88 -23.43 -44.51
N LEU A 187 20.35 -22.21 -44.23
CA LEU A 187 20.54 -21.17 -45.24
C LEU A 187 21.52 -21.59 -46.34
N LEU A 188 22.64 -22.23 -45.98
CA LEU A 188 23.61 -22.76 -46.95
C LEU A 188 23.04 -23.88 -47.83
N ARG A 189 22.02 -24.62 -47.36
CA ARG A 189 21.39 -25.71 -48.11
C ARG A 189 20.25 -25.22 -49.00
N THR A 190 19.55 -24.16 -48.62
CA THR A 190 18.49 -23.50 -49.41
C THR A 190 18.96 -22.11 -49.85
N PRO A 191 19.88 -22.02 -50.83
CA PRO A 191 20.31 -20.74 -51.35
C PRO A 191 19.13 -20.05 -52.06
N ASP A 192 18.73 -18.88 -51.56
CA ASP A 192 17.88 -17.96 -52.30
C ASP A 192 18.74 -17.08 -53.23
N HIS A 193 18.15 -16.36 -54.19
CA HIS A 193 18.89 -15.63 -55.24
C HIS A 193 19.70 -14.41 -54.73
N GLY A 194 19.78 -14.17 -53.42
CA GLY A 194 20.63 -13.15 -52.79
C GLY A 194 21.94 -13.78 -52.32
N GLY A 195 23.07 -13.42 -52.95
CA GLY A 195 24.37 -14.08 -52.80
C GLY A 195 24.88 -14.36 -51.38
N ARG A 196 25.88 -15.25 -51.32
CA ARG A 196 26.52 -15.87 -50.14
C ARG A 196 26.89 -14.93 -48.98
N ASP A 197 27.11 -13.65 -49.26
CA ASP A 197 27.44 -12.63 -48.25
C ASP A 197 26.24 -12.29 -47.34
N ASN A 198 25.00 -12.38 -47.86
CA ASN A 198 23.79 -12.11 -47.10
C ASN A 198 23.45 -13.24 -46.09
N ASP A 199 23.78 -14.49 -46.42
CA ASP A 199 23.52 -15.66 -45.56
C ASP A 199 24.42 -15.68 -44.33
N LEU A 200 25.69 -15.28 -44.49
CA LEU A 200 26.62 -15.12 -43.38
C LEU A 200 26.17 -13.99 -42.44
N GLY A 201 25.74 -12.86 -43.00
CA GLY A 201 25.18 -11.75 -42.24
C GLY A 201 23.93 -12.14 -41.45
N ALA A 202 22.99 -12.88 -42.07
CA ALA A 202 21.79 -13.38 -41.43
C ALA A 202 22.10 -14.37 -40.29
N THR A 203 23.04 -15.29 -40.50
CA THR A 203 23.47 -16.27 -39.50
C THR A 203 24.11 -15.59 -38.28
N LEU A 204 25.00 -14.64 -38.50
CA LEU A 204 25.63 -13.85 -37.44
C LEU A 204 24.60 -12.97 -36.71
N GLY A 205 23.63 -12.40 -37.43
CA GLY A 205 22.52 -11.65 -36.86
C GLY A 205 21.68 -12.50 -35.91
N VAL A 206 21.31 -13.72 -36.31
CA VAL A 206 20.56 -14.67 -35.48
C VAL A 206 21.37 -15.08 -34.24
N ALA A 207 22.68 -15.31 -34.40
CA ALA A 207 23.58 -15.60 -33.27
C ALA A 207 23.59 -14.46 -32.25
N LEU A 208 23.77 -13.22 -32.70
CA LEU A 208 23.85 -12.03 -31.86
C LEU A 208 22.53 -11.77 -31.12
N VAL A 209 21.40 -11.86 -31.82
CA VAL A 209 20.06 -11.68 -31.23
C VAL A 209 19.77 -12.77 -30.20
N SER A 210 20.06 -14.03 -30.53
CA SER A 210 19.85 -15.16 -29.62
C SER A 210 20.71 -15.03 -28.35
N PHE A 211 21.99 -14.67 -28.53
CA PHE A 211 22.89 -14.40 -27.41
C PHE A 211 22.38 -13.25 -26.53
N ALA A 212 22.03 -12.11 -27.13
CA ALA A 212 21.55 -10.95 -26.40
C ALA A 212 20.26 -11.24 -25.61
N LEU A 213 19.31 -11.99 -26.20
CA LEU A 213 18.08 -12.39 -25.52
C LEU A 213 18.35 -13.32 -24.33
N LEU A 214 19.17 -14.35 -24.51
CA LEU A 214 19.49 -15.33 -23.46
C LEU A 214 20.37 -14.70 -22.35
N ALA A 215 21.37 -13.90 -22.70
CA ALA A 215 22.20 -13.19 -21.74
C ALA A 215 21.37 -12.13 -20.96
N GLY A 216 20.51 -11.38 -21.66
CA GLY A 216 19.59 -10.43 -21.03
C GLY A 216 18.58 -11.10 -20.09
N TYR A 217 18.09 -12.30 -20.44
CA TYR A 217 17.22 -13.08 -19.57
C TYR A 217 17.93 -13.55 -18.30
N ALA A 218 19.20 -13.94 -18.38
CA ALA A 218 20.01 -14.34 -17.24
C ALA A 218 20.23 -13.19 -16.22
N GLY A 219 20.29 -11.95 -16.70
CA GLY A 219 20.51 -10.75 -15.88
C GLY A 219 19.27 -10.24 -15.14
N ARG A 220 18.09 -10.86 -15.31
CA ARG A 220 16.87 -10.43 -14.62
C ARG A 220 16.96 -10.66 -13.11
N ASN A 221 16.34 -9.77 -12.34
CA ASN A 221 16.26 -9.92 -10.89
C ASN A 221 15.28 -11.07 -10.53
N ILE A 222 15.81 -12.23 -10.16
CA ILE A 222 15.04 -13.44 -9.81
C ILE A 222 14.71 -13.50 -8.30
N GLY A 223 15.10 -12.45 -7.55
CA GLY A 223 14.86 -12.29 -6.12
C GLY A 223 16.08 -12.58 -5.26
N GLU A 224 15.83 -12.64 -3.94
CA GLU A 224 16.84 -12.88 -2.91
C GLU A 224 16.83 -14.33 -2.41
N ARG A 225 17.94 -14.73 -1.77
CA ARG A 225 18.06 -15.96 -1.00
C ARG A 225 18.76 -15.71 0.33
N ASP A 226 18.73 -16.74 1.15
CA ASP A 226 19.21 -16.76 2.51
C ASP A 226 20.74 -16.78 2.64
N THR A 227 21.24 -16.13 3.69
CA THR A 227 22.60 -16.30 4.24
C THR A 227 22.52 -17.03 5.59
N ALA A 228 23.65 -17.47 6.16
CA ALA A 228 23.64 -18.10 7.49
C ALA A 228 23.09 -17.15 8.58
N ALA A 229 23.55 -15.89 8.58
CA ALA A 229 23.05 -14.85 9.49
C ALA A 229 21.56 -14.54 9.23
N GLY A 230 21.16 -14.45 7.96
CA GLY A 230 19.77 -14.23 7.56
C GLY A 230 18.82 -15.32 8.03
N ARG A 231 19.22 -16.60 7.94
CA ARG A 231 18.43 -17.72 8.44
C ARG A 231 18.25 -17.65 9.96
N ALA A 232 19.31 -17.34 10.70
CA ALA A 232 19.25 -17.19 12.15
C ALA A 232 18.31 -16.04 12.54
N ALA A 233 18.41 -14.90 11.87
CA ALA A 233 17.54 -13.75 12.09
C ALA A 233 16.07 -14.06 11.76
N ALA A 234 15.81 -14.66 10.60
CA ALA A 234 14.46 -15.06 10.19
C ALA A 234 13.84 -16.07 11.18
N SER A 235 14.61 -17.04 11.68
CA SER A 235 14.13 -17.99 12.68
C SER A 235 13.70 -17.28 13.98
N ARG A 236 14.46 -16.29 14.46
CA ARG A 236 14.07 -15.45 15.60
C ARG A 236 12.78 -14.68 15.32
N TRP A 237 12.69 -14.02 14.16
CA TRP A 237 11.50 -13.24 13.78
C TRP A 237 10.25 -14.10 13.63
N LEU A 238 10.38 -15.35 13.16
CA LEU A 238 9.28 -16.31 13.16
C LEU A 238 8.87 -16.75 14.59
N GLY A 239 9.81 -16.81 15.54
CA GLY A 239 9.47 -17.00 16.96
C GLY A 239 8.71 -15.81 17.56
N VAL A 240 9.10 -14.58 17.21
CA VAL A 240 8.36 -13.35 17.58
C VAL A 240 6.95 -13.36 16.98
N ARG A 241 6.83 -13.76 15.71
CA ARG A 241 5.53 -13.91 15.04
C ARG A 241 4.61 -14.86 15.79
N GLU A 242 5.13 -16.00 16.26
CA GLU A 242 4.35 -16.97 17.02
C GLU A 242 3.90 -16.43 18.37
N TRP A 243 4.79 -15.72 19.08
CA TRP A 243 4.44 -15.06 20.34
C TRP A 243 3.36 -13.98 20.16
N LEU A 244 3.47 -13.15 19.11
CA LEU A 244 2.46 -12.13 18.80
C LEU A 244 1.11 -12.75 18.45
N ARG A 245 1.09 -13.86 17.70
CA ARG A 245 -0.14 -14.59 17.36
C ARG A 245 -0.80 -15.27 18.54
N GLY A 246 -0.04 -15.61 19.58
CA GLY A 246 -0.59 -16.12 20.84
C GLY A 246 -1.43 -15.11 21.62
N HIS A 247 -1.43 -13.82 21.24
CA HIS A 247 -2.25 -12.78 21.85
C HIS A 247 -3.47 -12.47 20.98
N GLU A 248 -4.63 -13.04 21.31
CA GLU A 248 -5.85 -12.96 20.48
C GLU A 248 -6.24 -11.53 20.09
N VAL A 249 -6.15 -10.58 21.04
CA VAL A 249 -6.51 -9.17 20.83
C VAL A 249 -5.52 -8.44 19.91
N PHE A 250 -4.28 -8.94 19.79
CA PHE A 250 -3.22 -8.25 19.03
C PHE A 250 -3.56 -8.14 17.54
N ALA A 251 -4.23 -9.15 16.98
CA ALA A 251 -4.64 -9.15 15.58
C ALA A 251 -5.68 -8.07 15.24
N GLU A 252 -6.44 -7.62 16.24
CA GLU A 252 -7.55 -6.68 16.08
C GLU A 252 -7.14 -5.22 16.33
N LEU A 253 -5.90 -4.98 16.77
CA LEU A 253 -5.43 -3.65 17.13
C LEU A 253 -5.46 -2.69 15.93
N PRO A 254 -5.99 -1.47 16.11
CA PRO A 254 -5.94 -0.45 15.08
C PRO A 254 -4.54 0.17 14.95
N PRO A 255 -4.25 0.90 13.86
CA PRO A 255 -2.96 1.57 13.68
C PRO A 255 -2.60 2.54 14.82
N ALA A 256 -3.59 3.23 15.40
CA ALA A 256 -3.37 4.16 16.52
C ALA A 256 -2.92 3.47 17.82
N ALA A 257 -3.07 2.15 17.92
CA ALA A 257 -2.57 1.37 19.05
C ALA A 257 -1.03 1.39 19.16
N VAL A 258 -0.32 1.93 18.15
CA VAL A 258 1.13 2.16 18.19
C VAL A 258 1.55 3.02 19.38
N VAL A 259 0.66 3.87 19.92
CA VAL A 259 0.95 4.66 21.12
C VAL A 259 1.15 3.77 22.35
N VAL A 260 0.47 2.63 22.41
CA VAL A 260 0.49 1.68 23.53
C VAL A 260 1.46 0.53 23.26
N TRP A 261 1.42 -0.05 22.06
CA TRP A 261 2.22 -1.21 21.67
C TRP A 261 3.58 -0.83 21.06
N ASP A 262 3.81 0.46 20.82
CA ASP A 262 5.06 1.02 20.33
C ASP A 262 5.60 0.22 19.12
N ARG A 263 6.89 -0.12 19.13
CA ARG A 263 7.55 -0.83 18.02
C ARG A 263 6.94 -2.21 17.75
N TYR A 264 6.31 -2.87 18.73
CA TYR A 264 5.70 -4.19 18.52
C TYR A 264 4.61 -4.15 17.47
N LEU A 265 3.85 -3.06 17.33
CA LEU A 265 2.82 -2.97 16.29
C LEU A 265 3.44 -2.95 14.89
N GLY A 266 4.59 -2.27 14.73
CA GLY A 266 5.35 -2.26 13.48
C GLY A 266 5.89 -3.65 13.12
N TYR A 267 6.48 -4.37 14.08
CA TYR A 267 6.92 -5.76 13.86
C TYR A 267 5.77 -6.75 13.68
N GLY A 268 4.62 -6.47 14.31
CA GLY A 268 3.39 -7.21 14.10
C GLY A 268 2.89 -7.09 12.66
N ALA A 269 2.88 -5.89 12.10
CA ALA A 269 2.59 -5.68 10.68
C ALA A 269 3.61 -6.38 9.79
N ALA A 270 4.91 -6.24 10.09
CA ALA A 270 5.98 -6.89 9.33
C ALA A 270 5.80 -8.41 9.21
N LEU A 271 5.29 -9.05 10.27
CA LEU A 271 5.17 -10.50 10.38
C LEU A 271 3.75 -11.02 10.07
N GLY A 272 2.85 -10.15 9.61
CA GLY A 272 1.46 -10.51 9.30
C GLY A 272 0.68 -10.98 10.53
N ALA A 273 0.84 -10.27 11.65
CA ALA A 273 0.15 -10.50 12.91
C ALA A 273 -0.92 -9.43 13.23
N THR A 274 -0.96 -8.28 12.54
CA THR A 274 -1.89 -7.16 12.79
C THR A 274 -2.94 -7.01 11.68
N ARG A 275 -3.96 -7.87 11.68
CA ARG A 275 -4.97 -7.91 10.60
C ARG A 275 -5.70 -6.58 10.41
N THR A 276 -6.15 -5.96 11.50
CA THR A 276 -6.91 -4.69 11.42
C THR A 276 -6.06 -3.53 10.93
N ALA A 277 -4.83 -3.39 11.45
CA ALA A 277 -3.94 -2.31 11.01
C ALA A 277 -3.56 -2.45 9.52
N SER A 278 -3.16 -3.64 9.08
CA SER A 278 -2.79 -3.89 7.68
C SER A 278 -3.95 -3.72 6.71
N ALA A 279 -5.18 -4.08 7.12
CA ALA A 279 -6.37 -3.86 6.28
C ALA A 279 -6.69 -2.37 6.02
N VAL A 280 -6.09 -1.45 6.79
CA VAL A 280 -6.37 -0.01 6.71
C VAL A 280 -5.21 0.76 6.11
N ILE A 281 -3.97 0.36 6.40
CA ILE A 281 -2.77 1.00 5.88
C ILE A 281 -2.55 0.54 4.43
N ASP A 282 -3.26 1.17 3.49
CA ASP A 282 -3.11 0.88 2.07
C ASP A 282 -2.19 1.91 1.39
N MET A 283 -1.01 1.46 0.96
CA MET A 283 -0.08 2.23 0.11
C MET A 283 -0.04 1.70 -1.34
N GLY A 284 -1.06 0.95 -1.74
CA GLY A 284 -1.29 0.44 -3.08
C GLY A 284 -2.05 1.42 -3.97
N MET A 285 -2.75 0.90 -4.97
CA MET A 285 -3.57 1.70 -5.89
C MET A 285 -4.92 2.06 -5.26
N GLY A 286 -5.22 3.35 -5.19
CA GLY A 286 -6.43 3.87 -4.56
C GLY A 286 -7.72 3.53 -5.31
N ASN A 287 -8.85 3.55 -4.59
CA ASN A 287 -10.16 3.33 -5.16
C ASN A 287 -10.64 4.57 -5.94
N ARG A 288 -10.64 4.50 -7.27
CA ARG A 288 -11.10 5.61 -8.14
C ARG A 288 -12.50 6.14 -7.83
N LYS A 289 -13.41 5.33 -7.26
CA LYS A 289 -14.79 5.76 -6.94
C LYS A 289 -14.90 6.52 -5.62
N LEU A 290 -13.88 6.49 -4.78
CA LEU A 290 -13.88 7.15 -3.48
C LEU A 290 -12.47 7.68 -3.20
N VAL A 291 -12.27 8.96 -3.44
CA VAL A 291 -10.95 9.61 -3.44
C VAL A 291 -10.94 10.71 -2.40
N TRP A 292 -9.80 10.90 -1.72
CA TRP A 292 -9.62 12.02 -0.80
C TRP A 292 -9.34 13.32 -1.55
N SER A 293 -9.94 14.42 -1.12
CA SER A 293 -9.55 15.76 -1.53
C SER A 293 -9.11 16.57 -0.32
N SER A 294 -8.13 17.44 -0.56
CA SER A 294 -7.73 18.50 0.37
C SER A 294 -8.21 19.88 -0.06
N PHE A 295 -9.03 19.94 -1.12
CA PHE A 295 -9.56 21.19 -1.63
C PHE A 295 -10.47 21.84 -0.58
N GLY A 296 -10.34 23.17 -0.41
CA GLY A 296 -11.02 23.89 0.66
C GLY A 296 -10.31 23.85 2.03
N GLY A 297 -9.08 23.35 2.09
CA GLY A 297 -8.21 23.42 3.28
C GLY A 297 -8.43 22.33 4.32
N THR A 298 -9.40 21.43 4.12
CA THR A 298 -9.60 20.27 5.00
C THR A 298 -9.74 18.98 4.19
N TRP A 299 -9.22 17.88 4.75
CA TRP A 299 -9.35 16.57 4.14
C TRP A 299 -10.78 16.06 4.22
N HIS A 300 -11.34 15.70 3.08
CA HIS A 300 -12.65 15.06 3.01
C HIS A 300 -12.68 14.02 1.88
N ARG A 301 -13.58 13.03 2.01
CA ARG A 301 -13.76 11.99 0.99
C ARG A 301 -14.78 12.43 -0.03
N VAL A 302 -14.44 12.22 -1.30
CA VAL A 302 -15.30 12.53 -2.45
C VAL A 302 -15.62 11.25 -3.21
N ARG A 303 -16.91 10.94 -3.33
CA ARG A 303 -17.41 9.84 -4.16
C ARG A 303 -17.45 10.26 -5.62
N VAL A 304 -16.69 9.59 -6.47
CA VAL A 304 -16.63 9.88 -7.91
C VAL A 304 -17.55 8.93 -8.68
N ARG A 305 -18.57 9.48 -9.33
CA ARG A 305 -19.41 8.75 -10.29
C ARG A 305 -18.82 8.89 -11.69
N TYR A 306 -18.49 7.75 -12.31
CA TYR A 306 -18.03 7.70 -13.69
C TYR A 306 -19.22 7.46 -14.62
N PRO A 307 -19.53 8.39 -15.55
CA PRO A 307 -20.61 8.18 -16.50
C PRO A 307 -20.27 7.01 -17.43
N SER A 308 -21.24 6.10 -17.61
CA SER A 308 -21.08 4.97 -18.53
C SER A 308 -21.02 5.45 -19.99
N ALA A 309 -20.42 4.65 -20.87
CA ALA A 309 -20.25 5.00 -22.28
C ALA A 309 -21.57 5.04 -23.09
N ARG A 310 -22.71 4.60 -22.54
CA ARG A 310 -23.99 4.53 -23.23
C ARG A 310 -24.69 5.90 -23.23
N GLY A 311 -24.43 6.73 -24.25
CA GLY A 311 -25.29 7.89 -24.55
C GLY A 311 -24.55 9.10 -25.11
N HIS A 312 -24.31 10.09 -24.27
CA HIS A 312 -23.86 11.44 -24.66
C HIS A 312 -22.57 11.87 -23.97
N ALA A 313 -22.26 11.28 -22.81
CA ALA A 313 -21.13 11.69 -21.99
C ALA A 313 -19.81 11.60 -22.77
N GLY A 314 -18.99 12.64 -22.67
CA GLY A 314 -17.69 12.79 -23.33
C GLY A 314 -17.72 12.98 -24.84
N LEU A 315 -18.88 12.97 -25.51
CA LEU A 315 -18.96 13.17 -26.98
C LEU A 315 -18.72 14.64 -27.36
N SER A 316 -18.14 14.84 -28.54
CA SER A 316 -18.02 16.17 -29.15
C SER A 316 -19.34 16.61 -29.78
N VAL A 317 -19.52 17.92 -29.94
CA VAL A 317 -20.72 18.52 -30.57
C VAL A 317 -21.00 17.93 -31.95
N PRO A 318 -20.01 17.77 -32.85
CA PRO A 318 -20.28 17.18 -34.17
C PRO A 318 -20.81 15.74 -34.07
N LYS A 319 -20.29 14.93 -33.13
CA LYS A 319 -20.78 13.55 -32.92
C LYS A 319 -22.22 13.53 -32.38
N LEU A 320 -22.58 14.47 -31.51
CA LEU A 320 -23.94 14.61 -30.97
C LEU A 320 -24.94 15.12 -32.02
N LEU A 321 -24.54 16.10 -32.84
CA LEU A 321 -25.34 16.61 -33.95
C LEU A 321 -25.56 15.51 -35.00
N LEU A 322 -24.51 14.77 -35.39
CA LEU A 322 -24.64 13.64 -36.30
C LEU A 322 -25.61 12.58 -35.75
N ARG A 323 -25.53 12.26 -34.46
CA ARG A 323 -26.46 11.35 -33.81
C ARG A 323 -27.91 11.85 -33.89
N ALA A 324 -28.15 13.14 -33.62
CA ALA A 324 -29.47 13.74 -33.74
C ALA A 324 -30.02 13.65 -35.18
N ILE A 325 -29.18 13.93 -36.17
CA ILE A 325 -29.52 13.83 -37.60
C ILE A 325 -29.85 12.39 -37.99
N VAL A 326 -29.03 11.41 -37.59
CA VAL A 326 -29.27 9.99 -37.90
C VAL A 326 -30.57 9.49 -37.26
N LEU A 327 -30.80 9.81 -35.98
CA LEU A 327 -32.06 9.46 -35.31
C LEU A 327 -33.27 10.12 -35.99
N GLY A 328 -33.12 11.38 -36.41
CA GLY A 328 -34.13 12.13 -37.15
C GLY A 328 -34.44 11.50 -38.51
N ALA A 329 -33.41 11.15 -39.28
CA ALA A 329 -33.53 10.53 -40.59
C ALA A 329 -34.18 9.14 -40.52
N VAL A 330 -33.69 8.26 -39.63
CA VAL A 330 -34.25 6.92 -39.43
C VAL A 330 -35.69 7.00 -38.93
N GLY A 331 -35.97 7.89 -37.97
CA GLY A 331 -37.32 8.12 -37.48
C GLY A 331 -38.27 8.59 -38.58
N THR A 332 -37.84 9.53 -39.42
CA THR A 332 -38.61 10.02 -40.59
C THR A 332 -38.89 8.90 -41.59
N VAL A 333 -37.88 8.06 -41.88
CA VAL A 333 -38.04 6.93 -42.81
C VAL A 333 -39.07 5.93 -42.28
N LEU A 334 -38.99 5.56 -41.00
CA LEU A 334 -39.96 4.65 -40.38
C LEU A 334 -41.38 5.25 -40.36
N VAL A 335 -41.55 6.53 -40.06
CA VAL A 335 -42.88 7.15 -40.06
C VAL A 335 -43.46 7.22 -41.49
N LYS A 336 -42.65 7.62 -42.48
CA LYS A 336 -43.14 7.91 -43.83
C LYS A 336 -43.29 6.67 -44.72
N PHE A 337 -42.39 5.69 -44.59
CA PHE A 337 -42.29 4.58 -45.54
C PHE A 337 -42.66 3.21 -44.95
N TRP A 338 -42.82 3.08 -43.62
CA TRP A 338 -43.17 1.79 -43.02
C TRP A 338 -44.52 1.26 -43.47
N HIS A 339 -45.56 2.10 -43.40
CA HIS A 339 -46.90 1.68 -43.80
C HIS A 339 -46.98 1.29 -45.29
N PRO A 340 -46.44 2.08 -46.25
CA PRO A 340 -46.36 1.67 -47.66
C PRO A 340 -45.58 0.36 -47.90
N VAL A 341 -44.51 0.12 -47.15
CA VAL A 341 -43.69 -1.10 -47.29
C VAL A 341 -44.45 -2.32 -46.73
N VAL A 342 -45.05 -2.19 -45.55
CA VAL A 342 -45.86 -3.27 -44.94
C VAL A 342 -47.09 -3.57 -45.81
N SER A 343 -47.74 -2.56 -46.38
CA SER A 343 -48.89 -2.75 -47.27
C SER A 343 -48.48 -3.45 -48.57
N ALA A 344 -47.39 -3.03 -49.21
CA ALA A 344 -46.88 -3.68 -50.42
C ALA A 344 -46.49 -5.15 -50.20
N ILE A 345 -45.92 -5.48 -49.03
CA ILE A 345 -45.61 -6.86 -48.64
C ILE A 345 -46.88 -7.66 -48.34
N SER A 346 -47.92 -7.04 -47.79
CA SER A 346 -49.19 -7.70 -47.51
C SER A 346 -50.02 -8.02 -48.77
N GLU A 347 -49.83 -7.24 -49.84
CA GLU A 347 -50.47 -7.45 -51.15
C GLU A 347 -49.85 -8.62 -51.95
N THR A 348 -48.61 -9.01 -51.65
CA THR A 348 -48.07 -10.31 -52.07
C THR A 348 -48.86 -11.43 -51.37
N GLY A 349 -49.76 -12.09 -52.09
CA GLY A 349 -50.77 -13.04 -51.58
C GLY A 349 -50.30 -14.25 -50.76
N SER A 350 -48.99 -14.38 -50.50
CA SER A 350 -48.40 -15.39 -49.61
C SER A 350 -48.48 -15.04 -48.10
N VAL A 351 -48.66 -13.77 -47.74
CA VAL A 351 -48.64 -13.33 -46.31
C VAL A 351 -50.05 -13.22 -45.72
N SER A 352 -51.04 -12.77 -46.51
CA SER A 352 -52.44 -12.59 -46.07
C SER A 352 -53.12 -13.93 -45.68
N THR A 353 -52.66 -15.06 -46.22
CA THR A 353 -53.15 -16.42 -45.94
C THR A 353 -52.37 -17.15 -44.84
N SER A 354 -51.35 -16.51 -44.26
CA SER A 354 -50.49 -17.10 -43.22
C SER A 354 -50.97 -16.79 -41.79
N ALA A 355 -50.46 -17.52 -40.78
CA ALA A 355 -50.77 -17.30 -39.36
C ALA A 355 -50.40 -15.89 -38.83
N ALA A 356 -49.69 -15.07 -39.62
CA ALA A 356 -49.32 -13.70 -39.28
C ALA A 356 -50.42 -12.66 -39.59
N GLY A 357 -51.47 -13.03 -40.34
CA GLY A 357 -52.56 -12.13 -40.77
C GLY A 357 -53.19 -11.25 -39.66
N PRO A 358 -53.55 -11.82 -38.48
CA PRO A 358 -54.13 -11.05 -37.38
C PRO A 358 -53.17 -10.02 -36.76
N TYR A 359 -51.86 -10.20 -36.91
CA TYR A 359 -50.84 -9.34 -36.32
C TYR A 359 -50.35 -8.23 -37.28
N LEU A 360 -50.75 -8.27 -38.56
CA LEU A 360 -50.33 -7.27 -39.56
C LEU A 360 -50.75 -5.84 -39.17
N GLY A 361 -51.93 -5.68 -38.57
CA GLY A 361 -52.37 -4.38 -38.04
C GLY A 361 -51.52 -3.88 -36.87
N VAL A 362 -51.02 -4.77 -36.02
CA VAL A 362 -50.09 -4.37 -34.94
C VAL A 362 -48.72 -4.01 -35.51
N ILE A 363 -48.24 -4.78 -36.49
CA ILE A 363 -46.97 -4.56 -37.17
C ILE A 363 -46.99 -3.25 -37.97
N SER A 364 -48.10 -2.89 -38.62
CA SER A 364 -48.23 -1.64 -39.38
C SER A 364 -48.10 -0.40 -38.49
N TRP A 365 -48.52 -0.47 -37.22
CA TRP A 365 -48.37 0.61 -36.25
C TRP A 365 -47.02 0.61 -35.51
N ALA A 366 -46.33 -0.52 -35.44
CA ALA A 366 -45.05 -0.62 -34.74
C ALA A 366 -43.97 0.32 -35.30
N GLY A 367 -43.84 0.39 -36.63
CA GLY A 367 -42.84 1.25 -37.28
C GLY A 367 -43.03 2.75 -37.02
N PRO A 368 -44.22 3.33 -37.25
CA PRO A 368 -44.49 4.73 -36.93
C PRO A 368 -44.30 5.08 -35.46
N VAL A 369 -44.68 4.19 -34.53
CA VAL A 369 -44.48 4.41 -33.08
C VAL A 369 -42.99 4.44 -32.74
N VAL A 370 -42.21 3.48 -33.23
CA VAL A 370 -40.75 3.48 -33.07
C VAL A 370 -40.12 4.71 -33.74
N GLY A 371 -40.57 5.06 -34.94
CA GLY A 371 -40.10 6.21 -35.70
C GLY A 371 -40.36 7.54 -34.99
N ALA A 372 -41.55 7.72 -34.43
CA ALA A 372 -41.89 8.88 -33.60
C ALA A 372 -41.02 8.96 -32.34
N GLY A 373 -40.75 7.82 -31.68
CA GLY A 373 -39.82 7.74 -30.56
C GLY A 373 -38.40 8.18 -30.94
N LEU A 374 -37.89 7.77 -32.11
CA LEU A 374 -36.57 8.18 -32.62
C LEU A 374 -36.53 9.67 -32.97
N LEU A 375 -37.59 10.22 -33.57
CA LEU A 375 -37.71 11.65 -33.86
C LEU A 375 -37.65 12.49 -32.57
N LEU A 376 -38.42 12.10 -31.55
CA LEU A 376 -38.41 12.77 -30.24
C LEU A 376 -37.02 12.69 -29.60
N LEU A 377 -36.35 11.53 -29.66
CA LEU A 377 -35.00 11.36 -29.14
C LEU A 377 -33.97 12.20 -29.93
N GLY A 378 -34.11 12.29 -31.25
CA GLY A 378 -33.29 13.12 -32.12
C GLY A 378 -33.44 14.61 -31.81
N ALA A 379 -34.68 15.10 -31.73
CA ALA A 379 -35.00 16.47 -31.36
C ALA A 379 -34.49 16.82 -29.95
N TYR A 380 -34.72 15.92 -28.97
CA TYR A 380 -34.18 16.07 -27.62
C TYR A 380 -32.65 16.18 -27.61
N THR A 381 -31.96 15.31 -28.37
CA THR A 381 -30.50 15.32 -28.48
C THR A 381 -30.01 16.64 -29.09
N LEU A 382 -30.68 17.15 -30.13
CA LEU A 382 -30.36 18.41 -30.78
C LEU A 382 -30.52 19.60 -29.82
N VAL A 383 -31.69 19.74 -29.20
CA VAL A 383 -31.99 20.83 -28.26
C VAL A 383 -31.01 20.82 -27.09
N ARG A 384 -30.76 19.64 -26.50
CA ARG A 384 -29.78 19.50 -25.41
C ARG A 384 -28.37 19.84 -25.85
N THR A 385 -27.96 19.48 -27.07
CA THR A 385 -26.63 19.81 -27.60
C THR A 385 -26.48 21.32 -27.78
N LEU A 386 -27.49 22.01 -28.31
CA LEU A 386 -27.48 23.47 -28.46
C LEU A 386 -27.44 24.18 -27.10
N ALA A 387 -28.28 23.74 -26.16
CA ALA A 387 -28.28 24.26 -24.80
C ALA A 387 -26.94 24.02 -24.09
N ASP A 388 -26.31 22.87 -24.29
CA ASP A 388 -25.01 22.51 -23.69
C ASP A 388 -23.83 23.34 -24.23
N VAL A 389 -23.97 23.87 -25.46
CA VAL A 389 -23.01 24.84 -26.03
C VAL A 389 -23.22 26.23 -25.46
N ALA A 390 -24.48 26.65 -25.27
CA ALA A 390 -24.81 27.97 -24.73
C ALA A 390 -24.59 28.10 -23.21
N LEU A 391 -24.80 27.00 -22.46
CA LEU A 391 -24.74 26.96 -20.99
C LEU A 391 -23.44 26.30 -20.50
N THR A 392 -22.30 26.77 -21.00
CA THR A 392 -20.99 26.35 -20.48
C THR A 392 -20.84 26.78 -19.02
N ARG A 393 -20.16 25.94 -18.23
CA ARG A 393 -19.88 26.24 -16.82
C ARG A 393 -18.38 26.21 -16.58
N THR A 394 -17.92 27.16 -15.80
CA THR A 394 -16.57 27.17 -15.24
C THR A 394 -16.62 26.57 -13.84
N ILE A 395 -15.72 25.64 -13.56
CA ILE A 395 -15.61 24.94 -12.28
C ILE A 395 -14.16 25.05 -11.85
N THR A 396 -13.92 25.50 -10.62
CA THR A 396 -12.58 25.55 -10.04
C THR A 396 -12.50 24.47 -8.97
N GLY A 397 -11.42 23.67 -8.99
CA GLY A 397 -11.33 22.54 -8.10
C GLY A 397 -10.02 21.74 -8.21
N GLN A 398 -9.82 20.80 -7.30
CA GLN A 398 -8.67 19.90 -7.30
C GLN A 398 -8.92 18.68 -8.20
N VAL A 399 -7.93 18.32 -9.02
CA VAL A 399 -7.97 17.10 -9.84
C VAL A 399 -7.80 15.88 -8.94
N LEU A 400 -8.86 15.08 -8.82
CA LEU A 400 -8.85 13.86 -8.00
C LEU A 400 -8.30 12.66 -8.75
N TRP A 401 -8.63 12.51 -10.03
CA TRP A 401 -8.28 11.31 -10.79
C TRP A 401 -8.29 11.56 -12.30
N ILE A 402 -7.32 10.97 -13.01
CA ILE A 402 -7.26 10.94 -14.48
C ILE A 402 -7.12 9.49 -14.94
N GLN A 403 -7.96 9.06 -15.89
CA GLN A 403 -7.87 7.69 -16.45
C GLN A 403 -8.26 7.67 -17.92
N SER A 404 -7.66 6.79 -18.72
CA SER A 404 -8.12 6.55 -20.10
C SER A 404 -9.58 6.07 -20.11
N TRP A 405 -10.39 6.64 -21.00
CA TRP A 405 -11.80 6.27 -21.14
C TRP A 405 -12.11 5.70 -22.51
N ARG A 406 -11.82 6.45 -23.58
CA ARG A 406 -12.06 6.01 -24.96
C ARG A 406 -10.76 5.95 -25.71
N THR A 407 -10.53 4.83 -26.36
CA THR A 407 -9.41 4.62 -27.27
C THR A 407 -9.92 4.49 -28.70
N GLU A 408 -9.18 5.04 -29.65
CA GLU A 408 -9.40 4.83 -31.07
C GLU A 408 -8.22 4.02 -31.62
N GLN A 409 -8.51 3.07 -32.50
CA GLN A 409 -7.48 2.31 -33.22
C GLN A 409 -6.93 3.20 -34.33
N ARG A 410 -5.61 3.38 -34.37
CA ARG A 410 -4.92 4.19 -35.37
C ARG A 410 -3.80 3.37 -36.01
N GLY A 411 -3.53 3.65 -37.28
CA GLY A 411 -2.51 2.97 -38.07
C GLY A 411 -3.10 2.15 -39.22
N ASP A 412 -2.22 1.65 -40.07
CA ASP A 412 -2.57 0.86 -41.25
C ASP A 412 -2.96 -0.59 -40.87
N GLN A 413 -3.52 -1.37 -41.80
CA GLN A 413 -3.98 -2.75 -41.58
C GLN A 413 -2.93 -3.63 -40.89
N ASN A 414 -1.64 -3.41 -41.19
CA ASN A 414 -0.51 -4.15 -40.62
C ASN A 414 0.00 -3.61 -39.26
N HIS A 415 -0.29 -2.36 -38.88
CA HIS A 415 0.24 -1.73 -37.66
C HIS A 415 -0.83 -0.90 -36.94
N ARG A 416 -1.80 -1.58 -36.31
CA ARG A 416 -2.82 -0.93 -35.48
C ARG A 416 -2.33 -0.76 -34.04
N TYR A 417 -2.38 0.48 -33.54
CA TYR A 417 -2.14 0.81 -32.14
C TYR A 417 -3.30 1.61 -31.56
N SER A 418 -3.61 1.38 -30.28
CA SER A 418 -4.70 2.07 -29.59
C SER A 418 -4.23 3.40 -29.01
N VAL A 419 -4.83 4.51 -29.43
CA VAL A 419 -4.57 5.85 -28.88
C VAL A 419 -5.73 6.27 -28.01
N THR A 420 -5.46 6.77 -26.81
CA THR A 420 -6.53 7.34 -25.96
C THR A 420 -6.96 8.69 -26.51
N VAL A 421 -8.25 8.83 -26.82
CA VAL A 421 -8.84 10.08 -27.36
C VAL A 421 -9.60 10.87 -26.31
N THR A 422 -10.06 10.21 -25.24
CA THR A 422 -10.76 10.86 -24.13
C THR A 422 -10.40 10.17 -22.83
N TYR A 423 -10.16 10.98 -21.80
CA TYR A 423 -9.87 10.59 -20.43
C TYR A 423 -11.08 10.91 -19.54
N TYR A 424 -11.27 10.14 -18.47
CA TYR A 424 -12.03 10.60 -17.32
C TYR A 424 -11.18 11.60 -16.54
N LEU A 425 -11.79 12.71 -16.16
CA LEU A 425 -11.24 13.75 -15.29
C LEU A 425 -12.20 13.96 -14.12
N ALA A 426 -11.81 13.51 -12.93
CA ALA A 426 -12.55 13.78 -11.71
C ALA A 426 -11.99 15.05 -11.06
N VAL A 427 -12.86 16.02 -10.77
CA VAL A 427 -12.49 17.29 -10.12
C VAL A 427 -13.42 17.47 -8.93
N ASP A 428 -12.83 17.81 -7.79
CA ASP A 428 -13.56 18.28 -6.61
C ASP A 428 -13.57 19.79 -6.57
N ASP A 429 -14.77 20.39 -6.59
CA ASP A 429 -15.00 21.82 -6.51
C ASP A 429 -15.34 22.31 -5.08
N GLY A 430 -15.26 21.41 -4.09
CA GLY A 430 -15.52 21.71 -2.67
C GLY A 430 -17.00 21.91 -2.34
N SER A 431 -17.92 21.68 -3.29
CA SER A 431 -19.36 21.90 -3.07
C SER A 431 -20.06 20.74 -2.34
N GLY A 432 -19.41 19.59 -2.19
CA GLY A 432 -19.99 18.43 -1.49
C GLY A 432 -19.09 17.18 -1.49
N ASP A 433 -19.62 16.10 -0.93
CA ASP A 433 -18.93 14.80 -0.77
C ASP A 433 -18.98 13.88 -2.01
N HIS A 434 -19.44 14.41 -3.15
CA HIS A 434 -19.59 13.65 -4.38
C HIS A 434 -19.34 14.51 -5.62
N THR A 435 -18.77 13.89 -6.64
CA THR A 435 -18.55 14.51 -7.96
C THR A 435 -18.81 13.52 -9.08
N VAL A 436 -19.02 14.03 -10.28
CA VAL A 436 -19.20 13.22 -11.49
C VAL A 436 -18.01 13.47 -12.41
N ALA A 437 -17.37 12.42 -12.91
CA ALA A 437 -16.22 12.59 -13.80
C ALA A 437 -16.61 13.26 -15.12
N TRP A 438 -15.71 14.07 -15.66
CA TRP A 438 -15.80 14.74 -16.95
C TRP A 438 -15.03 13.96 -18.01
N GLY A 439 -15.50 14.01 -19.25
CA GLY A 439 -14.76 13.58 -20.43
C GLY A 439 -13.78 14.66 -20.86
N MET A 440 -12.49 14.40 -20.67
CA MET A 440 -11.39 15.28 -21.03
C MET A 440 -10.76 14.82 -22.37
N PRO A 441 -10.74 15.67 -23.40
CA PRO A 441 -10.04 15.36 -24.66
C PRO A 441 -8.53 15.16 -24.44
N ALA A 442 -7.93 14.22 -25.18
CA ALA A 442 -6.49 14.00 -25.14
C ALA A 442 -5.65 15.25 -25.49
N ALA A 443 -6.20 16.17 -26.29
CA ALA A 443 -5.52 17.42 -26.66
C ALA A 443 -5.23 18.36 -25.47
N ILE A 444 -5.98 18.22 -24.36
CA ILE A 444 -5.83 19.07 -23.17
C ILE A 444 -5.40 18.26 -21.94
N SER A 445 -5.17 16.95 -22.07
CA SER A 445 -4.85 16.08 -20.93
C SER A 445 -3.46 16.33 -20.34
N SER A 446 -2.52 16.88 -21.12
CA SER A 446 -1.18 17.22 -20.65
C SER A 446 -1.11 18.50 -19.82
N ARG A 447 -2.20 19.27 -19.74
CA ARG A 447 -2.24 20.58 -19.07
C ARG A 447 -2.41 20.50 -17.55
N CYS A 448 -2.78 19.35 -17.02
CA CYS A 448 -2.97 19.12 -15.59
C CYS A 448 -2.57 17.70 -15.19
N GLY A 449 -2.18 17.53 -13.92
CA GLY A 449 -1.95 16.25 -13.28
C GLY A 449 -2.88 16.06 -12.08
N THR A 450 -2.86 14.85 -11.52
CA THR A 450 -3.59 14.55 -10.29
C THR A 450 -3.06 15.38 -9.13
N GLY A 451 -3.96 15.92 -8.31
CA GLY A 451 -3.67 16.80 -7.18
C GLY A 451 -3.57 18.28 -7.53
N ASP A 452 -3.47 18.65 -8.82
CA ASP A 452 -3.41 20.04 -9.25
C ASP A 452 -4.75 20.76 -8.99
N THR A 453 -4.71 22.05 -8.67
CA THR A 453 -5.90 22.90 -8.64
C THR A 453 -6.08 23.53 -10.01
N VAL A 454 -7.22 23.26 -10.64
CA VAL A 454 -7.52 23.67 -12.00
C VAL A 454 -8.83 24.43 -12.08
N ARG A 455 -8.93 25.31 -13.07
CA ARG A 455 -10.19 25.85 -13.57
C ARG A 455 -10.53 25.13 -14.86
N ILE A 456 -11.65 24.43 -14.88
CA ILE A 456 -12.15 23.76 -16.08
C ILE A 456 -13.33 24.53 -16.64
N THR A 457 -13.37 24.67 -17.97
CA THR A 457 -14.57 25.06 -18.69
C THR A 457 -15.20 23.78 -19.25
N ALA A 458 -16.43 23.50 -18.86
CA ALA A 458 -17.09 22.24 -19.16
C ALA A 458 -18.52 22.43 -19.61
N ARG A 459 -18.98 21.45 -20.37
CA ARG A 459 -20.34 21.31 -20.89
C ARG A 459 -21.13 20.33 -20.01
N PRO A 460 -22.12 20.80 -19.22
CA PRO A 460 -22.77 19.99 -18.19
C PRO A 460 -23.50 18.75 -18.71
N TRP A 461 -24.16 18.80 -19.86
CA TRP A 461 -24.98 17.71 -20.36
C TRP A 461 -24.14 16.65 -21.09
N SER A 462 -23.26 17.06 -22.00
CA SER A 462 -22.29 16.15 -22.62
C SER A 462 -21.18 15.73 -21.65
N ARG A 463 -21.12 16.30 -20.44
CA ARG A 463 -20.05 16.06 -19.45
C ARG A 463 -18.66 16.18 -20.07
N ARG A 464 -18.43 17.16 -20.95
CA ARG A 464 -17.16 17.29 -21.67
C ARG A 464 -16.42 18.54 -21.21
N ALA A 465 -15.18 18.38 -20.76
CA ALA A 465 -14.27 19.50 -20.54
C ALA A 465 -13.78 20.02 -21.89
N THR A 466 -13.93 21.32 -22.13
CA THR A 466 -13.49 21.98 -23.37
C THR A 466 -12.16 22.69 -23.19
N ASP A 467 -11.91 23.20 -21.99
CA ASP A 467 -10.65 23.87 -21.65
C ASP A 467 -10.28 23.65 -20.18
N ILE A 468 -8.99 23.73 -19.90
CA ILE A 468 -8.41 23.54 -18.57
C ILE A 468 -7.29 24.55 -18.39
N THR A 469 -7.40 25.37 -17.34
CA THR A 469 -6.37 26.29 -16.88
C THR A 469 -5.83 25.80 -15.54
N LEU A 470 -4.52 25.62 -15.45
CA LEU A 470 -3.85 25.31 -14.19
C LEU A 470 -3.79 26.57 -13.32
N LEU A 471 -4.32 26.49 -12.10
CA LEU A 471 -4.25 27.60 -11.13
C LEU A 471 -3.09 27.40 -10.16
N GLU A 472 -2.99 26.19 -9.62
CA GLU A 472 -1.96 25.82 -8.66
C GLU A 472 -1.48 24.40 -8.95
N LYS A 473 -0.16 24.21 -8.90
CA LYS A 473 0.45 22.89 -9.04
C LYS A 473 0.36 22.14 -7.72
N ALA A 474 0.07 20.86 -7.77
CA ALA A 474 0.10 20.01 -6.60
C ALA A 474 1.50 20.02 -5.97
N THR A 475 1.56 20.02 -4.64
CA THR A 475 2.79 19.83 -3.87
C THR A 475 3.46 18.51 -4.28
N ALA A 476 4.80 18.43 -4.22
CA ALA A 476 5.57 17.33 -4.79
C ALA A 476 5.12 15.91 -4.38
N GLY A 477 4.49 15.72 -3.20
CA GLY A 477 3.95 14.43 -2.79
C GLY A 477 2.71 13.95 -3.56
N HIS A 478 1.94 14.87 -4.14
CA HIS A 478 0.84 14.57 -5.06
C HIS A 478 1.33 14.37 -6.51
N ARG A 479 2.45 15.03 -6.89
CA ARG A 479 2.97 15.07 -8.26
C ARG A 479 4.09 14.08 -8.58
N GLY A 480 4.74 13.47 -7.57
CA GLY A 480 5.76 12.41 -7.72
C GLY A 480 5.28 11.15 -8.47
N GLU A 481 4.08 11.24 -9.05
CA GLU A 481 3.37 10.21 -9.75
C GLU A 481 3.60 10.20 -11.28
N ALA A 482 4.41 11.10 -11.86
CA ALA A 482 4.62 11.11 -13.33
C ALA A 482 6.01 11.50 -13.89
N SER A 483 7.04 11.87 -13.11
CA SER A 483 8.33 12.29 -13.68
C SER A 483 9.52 11.48 -13.16
N GLY A 484 10.17 10.74 -14.07
CA GLY A 484 11.34 9.88 -13.83
C GLY A 484 12.66 10.62 -13.60
N GLU A 485 12.70 11.57 -12.67
CA GLU A 485 13.91 12.29 -12.30
C GLU A 485 14.32 11.92 -10.87
N SER A 486 15.08 10.83 -10.70
CA SER A 486 15.65 10.43 -9.40
C SER A 486 16.99 9.69 -9.48
N GLU A 487 17.65 9.66 -10.65
CA GLU A 487 18.95 8.96 -10.78
C GLU A 487 20.12 9.67 -10.04
N ASN A 488 19.99 10.93 -9.65
CA ASN A 488 21.12 11.68 -9.07
C ASN A 488 21.20 11.74 -7.54
N VAL A 489 20.26 11.15 -6.80
CA VAL A 489 20.25 11.26 -5.31
C VAL A 489 20.95 10.07 -4.63
N VAL A 490 21.09 8.94 -5.32
CA VAL A 490 21.69 7.71 -4.77
C VAL A 490 23.22 7.82 -4.64
N ALA A 491 23.88 8.65 -5.46
CA ALA A 491 25.33 8.85 -5.40
C ALA A 491 25.79 9.65 -4.16
N ALA A 492 24.93 10.47 -3.56
CA ALA A 492 25.30 11.36 -2.45
C ALA A 492 25.17 10.72 -1.05
N ALA A 493 24.43 9.60 -0.93
CA ALA A 493 24.17 8.95 0.35
C ALA A 493 25.21 7.90 0.76
N VAL A 494 26.08 7.48 -0.16
CA VAL A 494 27.11 6.45 0.09
C VAL A 494 28.33 6.99 0.86
N ASN A 495 28.49 8.32 0.99
CA ASN A 495 29.72 8.94 1.51
C ASN A 495 29.60 9.62 2.89
N ARG A 496 28.54 9.39 3.68
CA ARG A 496 28.45 9.95 5.04
C ARG A 496 28.18 8.90 6.09
N GLY A 497 29.23 8.12 6.39
CA GLY A 497 29.30 7.30 7.58
C GLY A 497 30.56 7.64 8.35
N THR A 498 30.44 8.52 9.35
CA THR A 498 31.24 8.57 10.59
C THR A 498 30.72 9.74 11.44
N ASP A 499 30.73 9.52 12.76
CA ASP A 499 30.59 10.50 13.85
C ASP A 499 29.17 10.78 14.37
N ALA A 500 28.83 10.15 15.50
CA ALA A 500 28.65 10.87 16.78
C ALA A 500 28.05 9.93 17.85
N ALA A 501 28.86 9.63 18.87
CA ALA A 501 28.45 9.03 20.13
C ALA A 501 28.33 10.13 21.21
N GLY A 502 27.38 9.98 22.13
CA GLY A 502 27.50 10.48 23.51
C GLY A 502 26.37 11.37 24.06
N HIS A 503 26.06 11.14 25.36
CA HIS A 503 25.29 11.93 26.36
C HIS A 503 23.77 11.67 26.44
N ALA A 504 23.09 11.53 27.60
CA ALA A 504 23.37 11.53 29.06
C ALA A 504 22.10 10.97 29.78
N LEU A 505 22.16 10.04 30.76
CA LEU A 505 22.24 10.18 32.25
C LEU A 505 21.09 10.92 32.99
N GLY A 506 20.40 10.21 33.91
CA GLY A 506 19.62 10.81 35.03
C GLY A 506 18.47 9.99 35.67
N THR A 507 18.73 8.89 36.41
CA THR A 507 17.70 8.15 37.22
C THR A 507 18.28 7.47 38.48
N ALA A 508 19.21 8.09 39.21
CA ALA A 508 19.94 7.43 40.30
C ALA A 508 19.31 7.55 41.72
N ALA A 509 18.28 8.38 41.94
CA ALA A 509 17.96 8.85 43.31
C ALA A 509 16.98 8.02 44.16
N LEU A 510 16.21 7.06 43.63
CA LEU A 510 15.23 6.27 44.43
C LEU A 510 15.76 4.88 44.85
N SER A 511 17.05 4.80 45.19
CA SER A 511 17.77 3.52 45.31
C SER A 511 17.58 2.75 46.63
N GLY A 512 16.74 3.20 47.57
CA GLY A 512 16.42 2.50 48.83
C GLY A 512 15.08 1.76 48.77
N ALA A 513 15.04 0.47 49.10
CA ALA A 513 13.84 -0.36 48.99
C ALA A 513 12.72 0.13 49.93
N LEU A 514 11.63 0.65 49.35
CA LEU A 514 10.47 1.17 50.10
C LEU A 514 9.76 0.09 50.94
N LEU A 515 9.91 -1.19 50.59
CA LEU A 515 9.47 -2.34 51.37
C LEU A 515 10.58 -3.40 51.39
N ALA A 516 10.82 -4.00 52.57
CA ALA A 516 11.72 -5.12 52.70
C ALA A 516 10.99 -6.44 52.41
N ALA A 517 11.72 -7.43 51.92
CA ALA A 517 11.14 -8.72 51.58
C ALA A 517 10.55 -9.45 52.79
N ASP A 518 11.18 -9.34 53.97
CA ASP A 518 10.71 -9.98 55.20
C ASP A 518 9.38 -9.40 55.69
N GLU A 519 9.16 -8.10 55.48
CA GLU A 519 7.92 -7.40 55.84
C GLU A 519 6.75 -7.86 54.97
N ILE A 520 7.02 -8.12 53.69
CA ILE A 520 6.03 -8.64 52.75
C ILE A 520 5.76 -10.12 53.04
N ALA A 521 6.79 -10.91 53.36
CA ALA A 521 6.64 -12.31 53.75
C ALA A 521 5.77 -12.44 55.00
N GLN A 522 5.99 -11.58 56.00
CA GLN A 522 5.20 -11.56 57.23
C GLN A 522 3.77 -11.07 56.99
N ALA A 523 3.59 -9.97 56.25
CA ALA A 523 2.25 -9.41 55.98
C ALA A 523 1.38 -10.36 55.15
N LEU A 524 1.96 -11.04 54.16
CA LEU A 524 1.22 -11.96 53.28
C LEU A 524 1.19 -13.41 53.81
N ASN A 525 1.68 -13.65 55.03
CA ASN A 525 1.79 -14.98 55.65
C ASN A 525 2.44 -16.05 54.75
N VAL A 526 3.53 -15.67 54.06
CA VAL A 526 4.27 -16.53 53.13
C VAL A 526 5.48 -17.13 53.85
N ALA A 527 5.49 -18.46 54.05
CA ALA A 527 6.48 -19.18 54.85
C ALA A 527 7.93 -19.17 54.31
N THR A 528 8.15 -18.78 53.05
CA THR A 528 9.45 -18.92 52.37
C THR A 528 9.98 -17.59 51.83
N GLY A 529 11.28 -17.33 52.05
CA GLY A 529 11.99 -16.09 51.73
C GLY A 529 11.56 -15.40 50.45
N VAL A 530 10.87 -14.28 50.60
CA VAL A 530 10.48 -13.38 49.51
C VAL A 530 11.74 -12.71 48.96
N ARG A 531 11.79 -12.44 47.65
CA ARG A 531 12.86 -11.67 47.01
C ARG A 531 12.27 -10.58 46.12
N GLY A 532 12.77 -9.36 46.30
CA GLY A 532 12.45 -8.23 45.44
C GLY A 532 13.35 -8.20 44.20
N LEU A 533 12.74 -8.29 43.02
CA LEU A 533 13.39 -8.10 41.73
C LEU A 533 13.06 -6.70 41.21
N ARG A 534 14.09 -5.88 40.97
CA ARG A 534 13.89 -4.58 40.28
C ARG A 534 13.54 -4.82 38.83
N ILE A 535 12.45 -4.21 38.38
CA ILE A 535 12.00 -4.27 36.99
C ILE A 535 12.42 -2.95 36.32
N PRO A 536 13.12 -2.99 35.16
CA PRO A 536 13.39 -1.79 34.39
C PRO A 536 12.09 -1.14 33.91
N GLY A 537 11.89 0.14 34.21
CA GLY A 537 10.68 0.87 33.82
C GLY A 537 10.76 2.35 34.27
N PRO A 538 9.78 3.18 33.89
CA PRO A 538 9.71 4.56 34.36
C PRO A 538 9.37 4.60 35.86
N GLY A 539 10.28 5.14 36.68
CA GLY A 539 10.20 5.12 38.15
C GLY A 539 10.84 3.89 38.78
N ALA A 540 10.80 3.79 40.11
CA ALA A 540 11.26 2.63 40.85
C ALA A 540 10.17 1.55 40.86
N MET A 541 10.40 0.45 40.14
CA MET A 541 9.51 -0.72 40.15
C MET A 541 10.21 -1.94 40.74
N VAL A 542 9.56 -2.56 41.73
CA VAL A 542 10.06 -3.77 42.39
C VAL A 542 8.94 -4.80 42.43
N GLN A 543 9.20 -5.98 41.90
CA GLN A 543 8.31 -7.13 42.01
C GLN A 543 8.85 -8.10 43.04
N PHE A 544 8.04 -8.41 44.04
CA PHE A 544 8.34 -9.37 45.08
C PHE A 544 7.83 -10.75 44.66
N THR A 545 8.70 -11.74 44.76
CA THR A 545 8.43 -13.13 44.39
C THR A 545 8.74 -14.07 45.54
N THR A 546 8.00 -15.17 45.67
CA THR A 546 8.32 -16.25 46.62
C THR A 546 9.57 -17.03 46.19
N ALA A 547 10.08 -17.94 47.04
CA ALA A 547 11.20 -18.81 46.72
C ALA A 547 10.98 -19.60 45.40
N ASP A 548 9.74 -19.95 45.09
CA ASP A 548 9.32 -20.64 43.85
C ASP A 548 9.14 -19.70 42.65
N ARG A 549 9.63 -18.45 42.74
CA ARG A 549 9.54 -17.39 41.72
C ARG A 549 8.11 -16.99 41.34
N ARG A 550 7.13 -17.23 42.21
CA ARG A 550 5.75 -16.74 41.98
C ARG A 550 5.63 -15.28 42.44
N PRO A 551 5.13 -14.36 41.59
CA PRO A 551 4.95 -12.97 41.99
C PRO A 551 3.80 -12.81 42.98
N VAL A 552 4.05 -12.07 44.06
CA VAL A 552 3.07 -11.85 45.14
C VAL A 552 2.71 -10.38 45.32
N LEU A 553 3.65 -9.46 45.12
CA LEU A 553 3.41 -8.03 45.25
C LEU A 553 4.24 -7.27 44.21
N MET A 554 3.66 -6.24 43.61
CA MET A 554 4.37 -5.27 42.80
C MET A 554 4.29 -3.90 43.47
N LEU A 555 5.44 -3.26 43.63
CA LEU A 555 5.59 -1.89 44.09
C LEU A 555 6.03 -1.03 42.92
N HIS A 556 5.35 0.10 42.72
CA HIS A 556 5.72 1.13 41.75
C HIS A 556 5.74 2.49 42.42
N ALA A 557 6.89 3.16 42.43
CA ALA A 557 7.04 4.52 42.90
C ALA A 557 7.60 5.41 41.77
N ALA A 558 6.97 6.54 41.49
CA ALA A 558 7.45 7.47 40.47
C ALA A 558 7.12 8.93 40.83
N GLU A 559 7.96 9.83 40.33
CA GLU A 559 7.84 11.29 40.50
C GLU A 559 7.42 11.97 39.19
N GLY A 560 7.04 13.25 39.28
CA GLY A 560 6.74 14.10 38.13
C GLY A 560 5.60 13.57 37.26
N MET A 561 5.75 13.67 35.94
CA MET A 561 4.70 13.31 34.98
C MET A 561 4.26 11.84 35.07
N VAL A 562 5.18 10.93 35.39
CA VAL A 562 4.89 9.50 35.55
C VAL A 562 4.09 9.26 36.85
N GLY A 563 4.49 9.92 37.95
CA GLY A 563 3.73 9.91 39.20
C GLY A 563 2.32 10.50 39.03
N ALA A 564 2.19 11.63 38.33
CA ALA A 564 0.90 12.26 38.04
C ALA A 564 -0.02 11.35 37.20
N LEU A 565 0.53 10.61 36.25
CA LEU A 565 -0.24 9.64 35.45
C LEU A 565 -0.68 8.45 36.30
N LEU A 566 0.21 7.88 37.13
CA LEU A 566 -0.12 6.79 38.08
C LEU A 566 -1.23 7.21 39.04
N TRP A 567 -1.16 8.44 39.54
CA TRP A 567 -2.19 9.01 40.42
C TRP A 567 -3.52 9.21 39.69
N LYS A 568 -3.50 9.72 38.45
CA LYS A 568 -4.72 9.97 37.67
C LYS A 568 -5.48 8.68 37.34
N THR A 569 -4.75 7.58 37.09
CA THR A 569 -5.36 6.30 36.72
C THR A 569 -5.82 5.49 37.93
N ASN A 570 -5.12 5.58 39.07
CA ASN A 570 -5.39 4.72 40.23
C ASN A 570 -5.92 5.47 41.46
N GLY A 571 -5.92 6.80 41.49
CA GLY A 571 -6.37 7.64 42.62
C GLY A 571 -7.90 7.73 42.75
N ARG A 572 -8.58 6.59 42.61
CA ARG A 572 -10.03 6.41 42.74
C ARG A 572 -10.27 5.16 43.56
N GLY A 573 -11.40 5.03 44.24
CA GLY A 573 -11.72 3.87 45.09
C GLY A 573 -12.13 4.24 46.50
N THR A 574 -12.02 3.29 47.41
CA THR A 574 -12.28 3.54 48.84
C THR A 574 -11.13 4.36 49.41
N PRO A 575 -11.37 5.55 49.98
CA PRO A 575 -10.31 6.39 50.51
C PRO A 575 -9.69 5.76 51.77
N LEU A 576 -8.36 5.80 51.88
CA LEU A 576 -7.61 5.37 53.05
C LEU A 576 -7.10 6.60 53.82
N PRO A 577 -7.86 7.11 54.81
CA PRO A 577 -7.47 8.32 55.54
C PRO A 577 -6.18 8.10 56.34
N GLY A 578 -5.33 9.14 56.39
CA GLY A 578 -4.09 9.13 57.17
C GLY A 578 -2.87 8.49 56.51
N ILE A 579 -2.89 8.23 55.19
CA ILE A 579 -1.73 7.75 54.42
C ILE A 579 -1.38 8.76 53.32
N GLY A 580 -0.24 9.43 53.44
CA GLY A 580 0.23 10.45 52.48
C GLY A 580 -0.69 11.68 52.39
N ASN A 581 -0.63 12.41 51.28
CA ASN A 581 -1.54 13.50 50.97
C ASN A 581 -2.94 13.00 50.58
N ALA A 582 -3.00 11.85 49.90
CA ALA A 582 -4.23 11.14 49.58
C ALA A 582 -3.88 9.69 49.25
N ALA A 583 -4.76 8.76 49.63
CA ALA A 583 -4.61 7.34 49.32
C ALA A 583 -5.96 6.68 49.04
N PHE A 584 -5.94 5.70 48.13
CA PHE A 584 -7.11 4.94 47.70
C PHE A 584 -6.77 3.45 47.58
N ILE A 585 -7.76 2.61 47.83
CA ILE A 585 -7.71 1.17 47.57
C ILE A 585 -8.85 0.75 46.64
N VAL A 586 -8.52 -0.09 45.66
CA VAL A 586 -9.45 -0.72 44.71
C VAL A 586 -8.99 -2.14 44.48
N ASP A 587 -9.83 -3.10 44.86
CA ASP A 587 -9.58 -4.53 44.69
C ASP A 587 -8.17 -4.94 45.18
N ASP A 588 -7.32 -5.42 44.28
CA ASP A 588 -5.97 -5.90 44.56
C ASP A 588 -4.91 -4.79 44.59
N ARG A 589 -5.29 -3.50 44.65
CA ARG A 589 -4.36 -2.37 44.51
C ARG A 589 -4.61 -1.27 45.51
N ALA A 590 -3.53 -0.70 46.03
CA ALA A 590 -3.57 0.49 46.86
C ALA A 590 -2.55 1.52 46.36
N VAL A 591 -2.95 2.78 46.27
CA VAL A 591 -2.11 3.89 45.81
C VAL A 591 -2.13 5.03 46.81
N ALA A 592 -0.99 5.68 47.00
CA ALA A 592 -0.85 6.88 47.80
C ALA A 592 0.01 7.92 47.07
N ARG A 593 -0.30 9.19 47.30
CA ARG A 593 0.51 10.32 46.85
C ARG A 593 1.18 10.98 48.04
N VAL A 594 2.48 11.28 47.91
CA VAL A 594 3.29 11.99 48.91
C VAL A 594 4.10 13.06 48.16
N GLY A 595 3.70 14.32 48.27
CA GLY A 595 4.25 15.41 47.46
C GLY A 595 4.09 15.14 45.96
N ASP A 596 5.21 15.08 45.24
CA ASP A 596 5.26 14.77 43.79
C ASP A 596 5.48 13.27 43.49
N THR A 597 5.70 12.46 44.53
CA THR A 597 5.89 11.01 44.39
C THR A 597 4.55 10.28 44.54
N THR A 598 4.27 9.38 43.62
CA THR A 598 3.13 8.45 43.71
C THR A 598 3.64 7.04 43.93
N VAL A 599 3.14 6.37 44.97
CA VAL A 599 3.47 4.99 45.34
C VAL A 599 2.23 4.13 45.14
N MET A 600 2.36 3.05 44.40
CA MET A 600 1.31 2.08 44.14
C MET A 600 1.80 0.68 44.51
N LEU A 601 0.94 -0.06 45.20
CA LEU A 601 1.09 -1.47 45.49
C LEU A 601 0.00 -2.26 44.76
N THR A 602 0.37 -3.42 44.23
CA THR A 602 -0.56 -4.34 43.57
C THR A 602 -0.28 -5.77 44.01
N LEU A 603 -1.25 -6.44 44.59
CA LEU A 603 -1.19 -7.87 44.91
C LEU A 603 -1.32 -8.69 43.63
N LEU A 604 -0.48 -9.71 43.49
CA LEU A 604 -0.42 -10.56 42.30
C LEU A 604 -0.80 -12.00 42.64
N LYS A 605 -1.60 -12.61 41.74
CA LYS A 605 -1.98 -14.02 41.77
C LYS A 605 -2.48 -14.49 43.15
N ASP A 606 -1.80 -15.48 43.72
CA ASP A 606 -2.17 -16.19 44.95
C ASP A 606 -2.20 -15.28 46.19
N ALA A 607 -1.60 -14.08 46.12
CA ALA A 607 -1.63 -13.09 47.20
C ALA A 607 -2.83 -12.13 47.16
N ARG A 608 -3.71 -12.21 46.14
CA ARG A 608 -4.89 -11.35 46.01
C ARG A 608 -5.91 -11.51 47.13
N THR A 609 -5.88 -12.63 47.84
CA THR A 609 -6.76 -12.91 48.99
C THR A 609 -6.29 -12.23 50.29
N ALA A 610 -5.18 -11.50 50.26
CA ALA A 610 -4.64 -10.73 51.39
C ALA A 610 -4.80 -9.21 51.18
N ASP A 611 -5.90 -8.80 50.56
CA ASP A 611 -6.24 -7.40 50.28
C ASP A 611 -6.41 -6.56 51.56
N ASP A 612 -6.79 -7.18 52.66
CA ASP A 612 -6.83 -6.60 54.01
C ASP A 612 -5.46 -6.09 54.50
N GLN A 613 -4.35 -6.62 53.97
CA GLN A 613 -2.98 -6.24 54.35
C GLN A 613 -2.41 -5.07 53.53
N LEU A 614 -3.01 -4.73 52.39
CA LEU A 614 -2.55 -3.65 51.50
C LEU A 614 -2.48 -2.27 52.16
N PRO A 615 -3.46 -1.82 52.98
CA PRO A 615 -3.37 -0.53 53.66
C PRO A 615 -2.17 -0.42 54.59
N GLY A 616 -1.82 -1.52 55.28
CA GLY A 616 -0.67 -1.59 56.18
C GLY A 616 0.66 -1.46 55.41
N LEU A 617 0.81 -2.21 54.32
CA LEU A 617 2.00 -2.16 53.46
C LEU A 617 2.16 -0.81 52.77
N LEU A 618 1.06 -0.20 52.31
CA LEU A 618 1.09 1.12 51.68
C LEU A 618 1.53 2.20 52.66
N ARG A 619 1.03 2.15 53.91
CA ARG A 619 1.45 3.07 54.98
C ARG A 619 2.94 2.97 55.25
N LEU A 620 3.48 1.76 55.29
CA LEU A 620 4.89 1.52 55.52
C LEU A 620 5.75 2.08 54.38
N ALA A 621 5.38 1.80 53.12
CA ALA A 621 6.08 2.30 51.94
C ALA A 621 6.08 3.84 51.90
N VAL A 622 4.93 4.46 52.16
CA VAL A 622 4.77 5.93 52.20
C VAL A 622 5.60 6.57 53.31
N SER A 623 5.67 5.96 54.50
CA SER A 623 6.47 6.48 55.61
C SER A 623 7.98 6.57 55.31
N ARG A 624 8.45 5.80 54.33
CA ARG A 624 9.85 5.75 53.87
C ARG A 624 10.14 6.65 52.67
N VAL A 625 9.10 7.10 51.95
CA VAL A 625 9.21 8.16 50.94
C VAL A 625 9.26 9.54 51.61
N ALA A 626 8.62 9.69 52.76
CA ALA A 626 8.55 10.96 53.50
C ALA A 626 9.74 11.24 54.44
N ARG A 627 10.72 10.32 54.54
CA ARG A 627 12.00 10.52 55.24
C ARG A 627 13.07 10.84 54.23
#